data_AF-A0A0P6XHY4-F1
#
_entry.id   AF-A0A0P6XHY4-F1
#
_cell.length_a   1.000
_cell.length_b   1.000
_cell.length_c   1.000
_cell.angle_alpha   90.00
_cell.angle_beta   90.00
_cell.angle_gamma   90.00
#
_symmetry.space_group_name_H-M   'P 1'
#
loop_
_entity.id
_entity.type
_entity.pdbx_description
1 polymer ?
#
loop_
_entity_poly.entity_id
_entity_poly.type
_entity_poly.pdbx_seq_one_letter_code
_entity_poly.pdbx_strand_id
1 'polypeptide(L)'
;MAHNRKLVLGGVALTQVKLPARLTALALGKARDDLEREIIQSSYLEGAPFKWIGLIIRQGLVNEITPHYQKIDQKDGELPLAIEVDTIQFVDASLDKATKIYRKATLLALLHVAEKYGLSAERIRVLFAEMEAQLTEAR
;
A
#
# COMPACT_ATOMS: atom_id res chain seq x y z
N MET A 1 9.39 21.65 -9.30
CA MET A 1 10.06 21.01 -8.14
C MET A 1 9.80 19.52 -8.24
N ALA A 2 10.83 18.70 -8.44
CA ALA A 2 10.66 17.26 -8.48
C ALA A 2 10.28 16.80 -7.07
N HIS A 3 9.01 16.45 -6.89
CA HIS A 3 8.51 15.84 -5.66
C HIS A 3 9.30 14.53 -5.46
N ASN A 4 10.04 14.40 -4.35
CA ASN A 4 10.81 13.21 -3.97
C ASN A 4 9.88 12.06 -3.56
N ARG A 5 8.92 11.73 -4.42
CA ARG A 5 7.92 10.69 -4.17
C ARG A 5 8.59 9.35 -4.23
N LYS A 6 8.36 8.54 -3.19
CA LYS A 6 8.82 7.16 -3.10
C LYS A 6 7.67 6.17 -3.18
N LEU A 7 6.45 6.65 -2.90
CA LEU A 7 5.24 5.84 -2.93
C LEU A 7 4.07 6.62 -3.54
N VAL A 8 3.43 6.00 -4.53
CA VAL A 8 2.15 6.47 -5.08
C VAL A 8 1.11 5.38 -4.87
N LEU A 9 -0.04 5.75 -4.30
CA LEU A 9 -1.17 4.86 -4.10
C LEU A 9 -2.34 5.30 -4.99
N GLY A 10 -2.91 4.36 -5.73
CA GLY A 10 -4.16 4.52 -6.47
C GLY A 10 -5.19 3.48 -6.04
N GLY A 11 -6.47 3.78 -6.25
CA GLY A 11 -7.58 2.85 -6.00
C GLY A 11 -8.39 2.63 -7.27
N VAL A 12 -8.80 1.38 -7.53
CA VAL A 12 -9.71 1.03 -8.63
C VAL A 12 -10.79 0.09 -8.15
N ALA A 13 -12.05 0.36 -8.53
CA ALA A 13 -13.17 -0.52 -8.20
C ALA A 13 -13.25 -1.69 -9.20
N LEU A 14 -13.25 -2.92 -8.69
CA LEU A 14 -13.54 -4.14 -9.45
C LEU A 14 -14.98 -4.63 -9.22
N THR A 15 -15.69 -4.07 -8.24
CA THR A 15 -17.08 -4.41 -7.90
C THR A 15 -18.01 -3.23 -8.15
N GLN A 16 -19.32 -3.49 -8.06
CA GLN A 16 -20.36 -2.46 -8.12
C GLN A 16 -20.58 -1.75 -6.77
N VAL A 17 -19.86 -2.13 -5.70
CA VAL A 17 -19.98 -1.49 -4.40
C VAL A 17 -19.47 -0.05 -4.50
N LYS A 18 -20.34 0.91 -4.16
CA LYS A 18 -20.02 2.34 -4.23
C LYS A 18 -19.40 2.79 -2.91
N LEU A 19 -18.07 2.85 -2.87
CA LEU A 19 -17.37 3.51 -1.77
C LEU A 19 -17.43 5.03 -1.94
N PRO A 20 -17.70 5.80 -0.87
CA PRO A 20 -17.70 7.26 -0.96
C PRO A 20 -16.34 7.77 -1.44
N ALA A 21 -16.31 8.51 -2.56
CA ALA A 21 -15.07 8.98 -3.18
C ALA A 21 -14.19 9.78 -2.20
N ARG A 22 -14.81 10.59 -1.34
CA ARG A 22 -14.12 11.35 -0.28
C ARG A 22 -13.46 10.44 0.76
N LEU A 23 -14.14 9.36 1.17
CA LEU A 23 -13.58 8.39 2.11
C LEU A 23 -12.34 7.73 1.50
N THR A 24 -12.47 7.24 0.27
CA THR A 24 -11.38 6.60 -0.47
C THR A 24 -10.17 7.52 -0.62
N ALA A 25 -10.38 8.75 -1.07
CA ALA A 25 -9.30 9.72 -1.28
C ALA A 25 -8.57 10.07 0.03
N LEU A 26 -9.31 10.32 1.12
CA LEU A 26 -8.71 10.66 2.41
C LEU A 26 -7.96 9.47 3.02
N ALA A 27 -8.52 8.26 2.93
CA ALA A 27 -7.92 7.07 3.50
C ALA A 27 -6.63 6.66 2.75
N LEU A 28 -6.65 6.69 1.41
CA LEU A 28 -5.44 6.45 0.59
C LEU A 28 -4.38 7.52 0.83
N GLY A 29 -4.78 8.79 0.91
CA GLY A 29 -3.86 9.90 1.17
C GLY A 29 -3.14 9.75 2.51
N LYS A 30 -3.88 9.45 3.58
CA LYS A 30 -3.30 9.19 4.91
C LYS A 30 -2.34 7.99 4.89
N ALA A 31 -2.78 6.85 4.34
CA ALA A 31 -1.95 5.66 4.26
C ALA A 31 -0.66 5.91 3.47
N ARG A 32 -0.73 6.65 2.36
CA ARG A 32 0.43 7.03 1.56
C ARG A 32 1.38 7.92 2.36
N ASP A 33 0.89 9.02 2.92
CA ASP A 33 1.77 10.00 3.57
C ASP A 33 2.49 9.40 4.79
N ASP A 34 1.79 8.54 5.55
CA ASP A 34 2.40 7.83 6.66
C ASP A 34 3.48 6.84 6.21
N LEU A 35 3.20 6.01 5.21
CA LEU A 35 4.15 4.98 4.74
C LEU A 35 5.29 5.55 3.89
N GLU A 36 5.05 6.63 3.15
CA GLU A 36 6.10 7.31 2.37
C GLU A 36 7.18 7.87 3.30
N ARG A 37 6.78 8.47 4.42
CA ARG A 37 7.72 8.93 5.46
C ARG A 37 8.58 7.79 5.99
N GLU A 38 7.97 6.63 6.25
CA GLU A 38 8.67 5.44 6.74
C GLU A 38 9.65 4.88 5.70
N ILE A 39 9.25 4.84 4.43
CA ILE A 39 10.12 4.43 3.31
C ILE A 39 11.36 5.34 3.21
N ILE A 40 11.18 6.65 3.35
CA ILE A 40 12.27 7.62 3.28
C ILE A 40 13.20 7.49 4.48
N GLN A 41 12.66 7.43 5.70
CA GLN A 41 13.45 7.40 6.94
C GLN A 41 14.24 6.10 7.13
N SER A 42 13.71 4.98 6.62
CA SER A 42 14.38 3.67 6.71
C SER A 42 15.31 3.35 5.55
N SER A 43 15.48 4.28 4.59
CA SER A 43 16.20 4.02 3.34
C SER A 43 15.70 2.75 2.63
N TYR A 44 14.40 2.45 2.71
CA TYR A 44 13.82 1.18 2.25
C TYR A 44 14.12 0.85 0.78
N LEU A 45 14.29 1.88 -0.07
CA LEU A 45 14.58 1.72 -1.50
C LEU A 45 16.09 1.76 -1.83
N GLU A 46 16.96 1.74 -0.84
CA GLU A 46 18.40 1.68 -1.06
C GLU A 46 18.78 0.35 -1.74
N GLY A 47 19.52 0.44 -2.85
CA GLY A 47 19.89 -0.73 -3.67
C GLY A 47 18.80 -1.22 -4.63
N ALA A 48 17.61 -0.62 -4.66
CA ALA A 48 16.54 -1.02 -5.55
C ALA A 48 16.85 -0.68 -7.03
N PRO A 49 16.47 -1.53 -8.01
CA PRO A 49 16.59 -1.22 -9.44
C PRO A 49 15.50 -0.26 -9.96
N PHE A 50 14.78 0.41 -9.05
CA PHE A 50 13.71 1.36 -9.31
C PHE A 50 13.79 2.51 -8.30
N LYS A 51 13.19 3.65 -8.65
CA LYS A 51 13.28 4.90 -7.89
C LYS A 51 12.10 5.12 -6.94
N TRP A 52 10.95 4.57 -7.27
CA TRP A 52 9.69 4.71 -6.53
C TRP A 52 8.73 3.57 -6.88
N ILE A 53 7.71 3.39 -6.04
CA ILE A 53 6.70 2.33 -6.18
C ILE A 53 5.34 2.97 -6.46
N GLY A 54 4.70 2.53 -7.54
CA GLY A 54 3.29 2.80 -7.80
C GLY A 54 2.46 1.57 -7.44
N LEU A 55 1.49 1.71 -6.52
CA LEU A 55 0.63 0.62 -6.07
C LEU A 55 -0.83 0.94 -6.34
N ILE A 56 -1.48 0.12 -7.18
CA ILE A 56 -2.92 0.15 -7.41
C ILE A 56 -3.62 -0.84 -6.49
N ILE A 57 -4.42 -0.32 -5.57
CA ILE A 57 -5.26 -1.12 -4.69
C ILE A 57 -6.59 -1.38 -5.39
N ARG A 58 -6.81 -2.65 -5.75
CA ARG A 58 -8.01 -3.13 -6.42
C ARG A 58 -9.07 -3.42 -5.35
N GLN A 59 -10.15 -2.67 -5.36
CA GLN A 59 -11.30 -2.88 -4.47
C GLN A 59 -12.18 -3.98 -5.08
N GLY A 60 -11.92 -5.21 -4.67
CA GLY A 60 -12.53 -6.43 -5.20
C GLY A 60 -13.29 -7.23 -4.16
N LEU A 61 -13.23 -8.55 -4.24
CA LEU A 61 -13.95 -9.50 -3.39
C LEU A 61 -13.02 -10.31 -2.48
N VAL A 62 -11.70 -10.22 -2.68
CA VAL A 62 -10.72 -10.97 -1.90
C VAL A 62 -9.64 -10.07 -1.33
N ASN A 63 -9.06 -10.49 -0.20
CA ASN A 63 -7.80 -9.94 0.28
C ASN A 63 -6.65 -10.78 -0.28
N GLU A 64 -6.00 -10.28 -1.31
CA GLU A 64 -4.81 -10.93 -1.85
C GLU A 64 -3.65 -10.83 -0.86
N ILE A 65 -2.91 -11.93 -0.75
CA ILE A 65 -1.70 -11.95 0.08
C ILE A 65 -0.44 -11.60 -0.70
N THR A 66 -0.49 -11.68 -2.04
CA THR A 66 0.65 -11.45 -2.93
C THR A 66 0.28 -10.43 -4.00
N PRO A 67 1.08 -9.36 -4.19
CA PRO A 67 0.81 -8.36 -5.21
C PRO A 67 1.16 -8.85 -6.61
N HIS A 68 0.48 -8.28 -7.60
CA HIS A 68 0.76 -8.40 -9.02
C HIS A 68 1.84 -7.39 -9.43
N TYR A 69 2.89 -7.85 -10.10
CA TYR A 69 3.98 -7.01 -10.59
C TYR A 69 3.85 -6.70 -12.07
N GLN A 70 4.20 -5.49 -12.46
CA GLN A 70 4.49 -5.15 -13.85
C GLN A 70 6.00 -4.98 -14.06
N LYS A 71 6.40 -4.72 -15.32
CA LYS A 71 7.78 -4.39 -15.64
C LYS A 71 8.14 -3.03 -15.06
N ILE A 72 9.38 -2.87 -14.59
CA ILE A 72 9.91 -1.58 -14.15
C ILE A 72 9.92 -0.63 -15.35
N ASP A 73 9.30 0.54 -15.19
CA ASP A 73 9.38 1.60 -16.19
C ASP A 73 10.80 2.18 -16.19
N GLN A 74 11.53 1.96 -17.28
CA GLN A 74 12.92 2.42 -17.42
C GLN A 74 13.03 3.94 -17.56
N LYS A 75 11.98 4.61 -18.05
CA LYS A 75 11.96 6.06 -18.23
C LYS A 75 11.78 6.76 -16.89
N ASP A 76 10.74 6.36 -16.16
CA ASP A 76 10.35 7.05 -14.93
C ASP A 76 10.89 6.38 -13.65
N GLY A 77 11.46 5.17 -13.79
CA GLY A 77 12.01 4.39 -12.68
C GLY A 77 10.93 3.85 -11.74
N GLU A 78 9.70 3.71 -12.22
CA GLU A 78 8.57 3.19 -11.45
C GLU A 78 8.64 1.67 -11.35
N LEU A 79 8.37 1.11 -10.18
CA LEU A 79 7.90 -0.27 -10.04
C LEU A 79 6.37 -0.28 -9.90
N PRO A 80 5.62 -0.67 -10.95
CA PRO A 80 4.16 -0.73 -10.87
C PRO A 80 3.69 -2.04 -10.26
N LEU A 81 2.79 -1.94 -9.30
CA LEU A 81 2.22 -3.03 -8.51
C LEU A 81 0.70 -2.92 -8.46
N ALA A 82 0.02 -4.03 -8.22
CA ALA A 82 -1.37 -4.03 -7.81
C ALA A 82 -1.66 -5.11 -6.76
N ILE A 83 -2.62 -4.87 -5.87
CA ILE A 83 -3.09 -5.86 -4.89
C ILE A 83 -4.58 -5.68 -4.64
N GLU A 84 -5.31 -6.78 -4.52
CA GLU A 84 -6.74 -6.75 -4.23
C GLU A 84 -7.04 -6.75 -2.72
N VAL A 85 -8.04 -5.97 -2.35
CA VAL A 85 -8.64 -5.93 -1.01
C VAL A 85 -10.13 -6.21 -1.10
N ASP A 86 -10.66 -6.93 -0.12
CA ASP A 86 -12.10 -7.22 -0.05
C ASP A 86 -12.85 -5.93 0.30
N THR A 87 -13.67 -5.49 -0.65
CA THR A 87 -14.44 -4.24 -0.59
C THR A 87 -15.47 -4.25 0.52
N ILE A 88 -15.97 -5.42 0.95
CA ILE A 88 -16.96 -5.52 2.02
C ILE A 88 -16.42 -4.93 3.34
N GLN A 89 -15.11 -4.97 3.55
CA GLN A 89 -14.47 -4.37 4.74
C GLN A 89 -14.61 -2.84 4.80
N PHE A 90 -14.88 -2.19 3.67
CA PHE A 90 -15.06 -0.74 3.57
C PHE A 90 -16.52 -0.30 3.72
N VAL A 91 -17.48 -1.23 3.67
CA VAL A 91 -18.90 -0.91 3.89
C VAL A 91 -19.06 -0.41 5.32
N ASP A 92 -19.63 0.79 5.46
CA ASP A 92 -19.78 1.53 6.72
C ASP A 92 -18.48 1.73 7.52
N ALA A 93 -17.32 1.63 6.86
CA ALA A 93 -16.04 1.85 7.52
C ALA A 93 -15.85 3.33 7.86
N SER A 94 -15.39 3.58 9.09
CA SER A 94 -14.84 4.88 9.45
C SER A 94 -13.60 5.20 8.61
N LEU A 95 -13.22 6.47 8.55
CA LEU A 95 -11.97 6.89 7.90
C LEU A 95 -10.75 6.15 8.49
N ASP A 96 -10.71 5.94 9.80
CA ASP A 96 -9.64 5.20 10.47
C ASP A 96 -9.58 3.75 10.00
N LYS A 97 -10.72 3.05 9.99
CA LYS A 97 -10.81 1.67 9.52
C LYS A 97 -10.41 1.55 8.04
N ALA A 98 -10.92 2.43 7.17
CA ALA A 98 -10.55 2.45 5.76
C ALA A 98 -9.04 2.72 5.57
N THR A 99 -8.45 3.61 6.37
CA THR A 99 -7.01 3.90 6.33
C THR A 99 -6.19 2.68 6.73
N LYS A 100 -6.60 1.95 7.77
CA LYS A 100 -5.95 0.72 8.23
C LYS A 100 -5.98 -0.38 7.16
N ILE A 101 -7.11 -0.55 6.44
CA ILE A 101 -7.22 -1.53 5.36
C ILE A 101 -6.22 -1.21 4.24
N TYR A 102 -6.17 0.05 3.76
CA TYR A 102 -5.20 0.46 2.74
C TYR A 102 -3.76 0.30 3.23
N ARG A 103 -3.47 0.76 4.45
CA ARG A 103 -2.13 0.66 5.06
C ARG A 103 -1.66 -0.78 5.16
N LYS A 104 -2.53 -1.71 5.59
CA LYS A 104 -2.22 -3.15 5.63
C LYS A 104 -1.86 -3.70 4.25
N ALA A 105 -2.69 -3.43 3.24
CA ALA A 105 -2.44 -3.89 1.88
C ALA A 105 -1.13 -3.32 1.30
N THR A 106 -0.84 -2.05 1.56
CA THR A 106 0.43 -1.43 1.14
C THR A 106 1.63 -2.04 1.85
N LEU A 107 1.59 -2.23 3.18
CA LEU A 107 2.69 -2.86 3.93
C LEU A 107 2.96 -4.28 3.42
N LEU A 108 1.91 -5.06 3.15
CA LEU A 108 2.05 -6.40 2.59
C LEU A 108 2.71 -6.39 1.20
N ALA A 109 2.30 -5.47 0.34
CA ALA A 109 2.94 -5.30 -0.97
C ALA A 109 4.41 -4.88 -0.84
N LEU A 110 4.75 -3.99 0.10
CA LEU A 110 6.13 -3.59 0.37
C LEU A 110 6.96 -4.78 0.88
N LEU A 111 6.45 -5.61 1.78
CA LEU A 111 7.17 -6.81 2.23
C LEU A 111 7.53 -7.74 1.05
N HIS A 112 6.59 -7.94 0.13
CA HIS A 112 6.83 -8.71 -1.08
C HIS A 112 7.86 -8.08 -2.01
N VAL A 113 7.88 -6.74 -2.13
CA VAL A 113 8.89 -6.03 -2.92
C VAL A 113 10.27 -6.23 -2.30
N ALA A 114 10.38 -6.09 -0.99
CA ALA A 114 11.64 -6.29 -0.28
C ALA A 114 12.19 -7.70 -0.49
N GLU A 115 11.34 -8.71 -0.36
CA GLU A 115 11.72 -10.10 -0.62
C GLU A 115 12.20 -10.30 -2.07
N LYS A 116 11.42 -9.81 -3.05
CA LYS A 116 11.71 -10.00 -4.48
C LYS A 116 13.03 -9.34 -4.91
N TYR A 117 13.36 -8.18 -4.35
CA TYR A 117 14.52 -7.38 -4.76
C TYR A 117 15.66 -7.39 -3.74
N GLY A 118 15.56 -8.19 -2.67
CA GLY A 118 16.61 -8.28 -1.64
C GLY A 118 16.80 -6.99 -0.82
N LEU A 119 15.73 -6.21 -0.62
CA LEU A 119 15.78 -4.94 0.12
C LEU A 119 15.62 -5.17 1.64
N SER A 120 16.18 -4.26 2.44
CA SER A 120 15.92 -4.26 3.88
C SER A 120 14.46 -3.92 4.16
N ALA A 121 13.79 -4.80 4.91
CA ALA A 121 12.37 -4.67 5.24
C ALA A 121 12.12 -4.53 6.75
N GLU A 122 13.16 -4.31 7.56
CA GLU A 122 13.06 -4.34 9.02
C GLU A 122 11.96 -3.41 9.54
N ARG A 123 11.98 -2.13 9.13
CA ARG A 123 10.96 -1.16 9.54
C ARG A 123 9.56 -1.55 9.04
N ILE A 124 9.44 -2.02 7.81
CA ILE A 124 8.16 -2.44 7.22
C ILE A 124 7.57 -3.65 7.97
N ARG A 125 8.40 -4.61 8.38
CA ARG A 125 7.97 -5.78 9.17
C ARG A 125 7.42 -5.36 10.54
N VAL A 126 8.10 -4.44 11.22
CA VAL A 126 7.64 -3.89 12.51
C VAL A 126 6.28 -3.24 12.35
N LEU A 127 6.13 -2.34 11.37
CA LEU A 127 4.86 -1.65 11.10
C LEU A 127 3.72 -2.61 10.74
N PHE A 128 4.02 -3.69 10.01
CA PHE A 128 3.04 -4.71 9.67
C PHE A 128 2.61 -5.50 10.91
N ALA A 129 3.55 -5.91 11.77
CA ALA A 129 3.26 -6.60 13.02
C ALA A 129 2.42 -5.73 14.00
N GLU A 130 2.77 -4.45 14.14
CA GLU A 130 2.00 -3.49 14.94
C GLU A 130 0.56 -3.37 14.44
N MET A 131 0.37 -3.34 13.11
CA MET A 131 -0.96 -3.28 12.50
C MET A 131 -1.78 -4.55 12.77
N GLU A 132 -1.18 -5.74 12.63
CA GLU A 132 -1.88 -7.00 12.88
C GLU A 132 -2.29 -7.14 14.35
N ALA A 133 -1.45 -6.69 15.29
CA ALA A 133 -1.78 -6.67 16.71
C ALA A 133 -3.02 -5.80 16.97
N GLN A 134 -3.05 -4.58 16.42
CA GLN A 134 -4.19 -3.65 16.56
C GLN A 134 -5.50 -4.18 15.97
N LEU A 135 -5.44 -4.98 14.90
CA LEU A 135 -6.63 -5.61 14.30
C LEU A 135 -7.13 -6.82 15.07
N THR A 136 -6.26 -7.46 15.86
CA THR A 136 -6.60 -8.61 16.71
C THR A 136 -7.25 -8.16 18.02
N GLU A 137 -6.78 -7.06 18.62
CA GLU A 137 -7.34 -6.48 19.85
C GLU A 137 -8.71 -5.80 19.66
N ALA A 138 -9.10 -5.50 18.42
CA ALA A 138 -10.38 -4.86 18.09
C ALA A 138 -11.54 -5.86 17.89
N ARG A 139 -11.34 -7.15 18.19
CA ARG A 139 -12.33 -8.23 18.08
C ARG A 139 -12.72 -8.73 19.46
#